data_AF-X1ILP2-F1
#
_entry.id   AF-X1ILP2-F1
#
_cell.length_a   1.000
_cell.length_b   1.000
_cell.length_c   1.000
_cell.angle_alpha   90.00
_cell.angle_beta   90.00
_cell.angle_gamma   90.00
#
_symmetry.space_group_name_H-M   'P 1'
#
loop_
_entity.id
_entity.type
_entity.pdbx_description
1 polymer ?
#
loop_
_entity_poly.entity_id
_entity_poly.type
_entity_poly.pdbx_seq_one_letter_code
_entity_poly.pdbx_strand_id
1 'polypeptide(L)'
;VILFLNDSISSSYVDYLTIEAGNQDAIITVRHYTGEPENRSSYFKFDPILDTIENVSTRFKDKIPRMDLSGTVNVSKAFTTTELTGEEEWSMISAVNFTLENNLKFGSFVYPNNNSLLNLDGLPMDHCAIYYEFNNIIRYSVNDTIEIKMRLRHGNVNYTVTKNLTIDAIFDFNLKWPNDYRNRHLIVVDINTIYQYFGYEEFSGRCSQIILTFKEGRSIYDISNLEGTKSTVKAIASDIQVAIGIKEYNIDLPKLRVLGNAEFVSVLIV
;
A
#
# COMPACT_ATOMS: atom_id res chain seq x y z
N VAL A 1 -13.04 -5.42 -37.35
CA VAL A 1 -11.85 -4.55 -37.17
C VAL A 1 -12.07 -3.51 -36.07
N ILE A 2 -13.21 -2.80 -36.05
CA ILE A 2 -13.53 -1.81 -34.99
C ILE A 2 -13.62 -2.42 -33.58
N LEU A 3 -14.25 -3.60 -33.43
CA LEU A 3 -14.32 -4.34 -32.16
C LEU A 3 -12.93 -4.73 -31.61
N PHE A 4 -12.05 -5.27 -32.47
CA PHE A 4 -10.69 -5.65 -32.08
C PHE A 4 -9.80 -4.48 -31.63
N LEU A 5 -9.96 -3.30 -32.25
CA LEU A 5 -9.25 -2.09 -31.84
C LEU A 5 -9.75 -1.59 -30.48
N ASN A 6 -11.06 -1.65 -30.25
CA ASN A 6 -11.66 -1.25 -28.98
C ASN A 6 -11.23 -2.18 -27.83
N ASP A 7 -11.20 -3.49 -28.08
CA ASP A 7 -10.75 -4.49 -27.09
C ASP A 7 -9.26 -4.33 -26.76
N SER A 8 -8.41 -4.03 -27.76
CA SER A 8 -6.99 -3.80 -27.55
C SER A 8 -6.72 -2.52 -26.74
N ILE A 9 -7.44 -1.43 -27.03
CA ILE A 9 -7.32 -0.17 -26.28
C ILE A 9 -7.82 -0.34 -24.85
N SER A 10 -8.92 -1.08 -24.66
CA SER A 10 -9.48 -1.43 -23.35
C SER A 10 -8.50 -2.23 -22.50
N SER A 11 -7.87 -3.25 -23.08
CA SER A 11 -6.88 -4.08 -22.38
C SER A 11 -5.66 -3.28 -21.91
N SER A 12 -5.04 -2.49 -22.79
CA SER A 12 -3.88 -1.66 -22.44
C SER A 12 -4.22 -0.60 -21.38
N TYR A 13 -5.45 -0.10 -21.38
CA TYR A 13 -5.88 0.88 -20.40
C TYR A 13 -6.16 0.27 -19.02
N VAL A 14 -6.77 -0.92 -18.96
CA VAL A 14 -6.91 -1.66 -17.69
C VAL A 14 -5.55 -2.02 -17.12
N ASP A 15 -4.58 -2.37 -17.97
CA ASP A 15 -3.19 -2.60 -17.55
C ASP A 15 -2.56 -1.31 -17.01
N TYR A 16 -2.78 -0.15 -17.66
CA TYR A 16 -2.35 1.16 -17.13
C TYR A 16 -2.97 1.48 -15.78
N LEU A 17 -4.30 1.34 -15.61
CA LEU A 17 -4.97 1.53 -14.32
C LEU A 17 -4.37 0.62 -13.25
N THR A 18 -4.08 -0.63 -13.62
CA THR A 18 -3.51 -1.63 -12.72
C THR A 18 -2.11 -1.22 -12.26
N ILE A 19 -1.27 -0.71 -13.16
CA ILE A 19 0.07 -0.22 -12.81
C ILE A 19 -0.03 1.01 -11.88
N GLU A 20 -0.78 2.04 -12.29
CA GLU A 20 -0.89 3.31 -11.56
C GLU A 20 -1.55 3.17 -10.18
N ALA A 21 -2.45 2.20 -10.03
CA ALA A 21 -3.13 1.92 -8.78
C ALA A 21 -2.40 0.88 -7.90
N GLY A 22 -1.24 0.37 -8.31
CA GLY A 22 -0.56 -0.72 -7.59
C GLY A 22 -1.40 -2.00 -7.50
N ASN A 23 -2.24 -2.24 -8.51
CA ASN A 23 -3.24 -3.31 -8.60
C ASN A 23 -4.30 -3.30 -7.49
N GLN A 24 -4.63 -2.13 -6.93
CA GLN A 24 -5.58 -2.01 -5.81
C GLN A 24 -6.95 -1.55 -6.31
N ASP A 25 -7.97 -2.38 -6.13
CA ASP A 25 -9.34 -2.06 -6.52
C ASP A 25 -10.07 -1.28 -5.42
N ALA A 26 -9.90 -1.72 -4.17
CA ALA A 26 -10.38 -1.02 -2.97
C ALA A 26 -9.40 -1.13 -1.81
N ILE A 27 -9.39 -0.12 -0.93
CA ILE A 27 -8.61 -0.11 0.31
C ILE A 27 -9.54 0.25 1.46
N ILE A 28 -9.61 -0.61 2.48
CA ILE A 28 -10.36 -0.35 3.71
C ILE A 28 -9.40 0.18 4.76
N THR A 29 -9.71 1.33 5.35
CA THR A 29 -8.98 1.93 6.47
C THR A 29 -9.95 2.37 7.56
N VAL A 30 -9.45 2.67 8.77
CA VAL A 30 -10.29 3.30 9.80
C VAL A 30 -10.65 4.72 9.36
N ARG A 31 -11.93 5.07 9.45
CA ARG A 31 -12.40 6.42 9.20
C ARG A 31 -11.96 7.35 10.34
N HIS A 32 -11.25 8.41 10.00
CA HIS A 32 -10.94 9.50 10.93
C HIS A 32 -11.84 10.71 10.67
N TYR A 33 -12.33 11.38 11.71
CA TYR A 33 -13.20 12.55 11.59
C TYR A 33 -13.02 13.55 12.73
N THR A 34 -13.39 14.81 12.48
CA THR A 34 -13.34 15.88 13.49
C THR A 34 -14.22 15.54 14.69
N GLY A 35 -13.65 15.55 15.90
CA GLY A 35 -14.34 15.20 17.14
C GLY A 35 -14.39 13.70 17.45
N GLU A 36 -13.56 12.89 16.78
CA GLU A 36 -13.38 11.48 17.17
C GLU A 36 -12.83 11.34 18.59
N PRO A 37 -13.12 10.21 19.28
CA PRO A 37 -12.52 9.93 20.58
C PRO A 37 -10.99 9.94 20.52
N GLU A 38 -10.35 10.52 21.53
CA GLU A 38 -8.87 10.56 21.61
C GLU A 38 -8.24 9.16 21.60
N ASN A 39 -8.99 8.14 22.02
CA ASN A 39 -8.57 6.75 22.04
C ASN A 39 -8.91 5.97 20.75
N ARG A 40 -9.26 6.63 19.65
CA ARG A 40 -9.46 5.93 18.37
C ARG A 40 -8.12 5.46 17.82
N SER A 41 -8.05 4.20 17.40
CA SER A 41 -6.87 3.64 16.74
C SER A 41 -7.09 3.51 15.24
N SER A 42 -6.03 3.76 14.47
CA SER A 42 -5.97 3.43 13.05
C SER A 42 -5.73 1.93 12.78
N TYR A 43 -5.50 1.12 13.82
CA TYR A 43 -5.21 -0.30 13.71
C TYR A 43 -6.38 -1.15 14.22
N PHE A 44 -6.83 -2.09 13.40
CA PHE A 44 -8.01 -2.91 13.65
C PHE A 44 -7.72 -4.37 13.33
N LYS A 45 -8.49 -5.28 13.95
CA LYS A 45 -8.41 -6.71 13.64
C LYS A 45 -8.99 -6.94 12.26
N PHE A 46 -8.25 -7.59 11.36
CA PHE A 46 -8.72 -7.77 9.99
C PHE A 46 -9.71 -8.93 9.85
N ASP A 47 -9.55 -10.02 10.59
CA ASP A 47 -10.40 -11.23 10.42
C ASP A 47 -11.91 -10.93 10.44
N PRO A 48 -12.48 -10.18 11.41
CA PRO A 48 -13.91 -9.90 11.42
C PRO A 48 -14.39 -9.09 10.20
N ILE A 49 -13.50 -8.25 9.65
CA ILE A 49 -13.78 -7.46 8.46
C ILE A 49 -13.73 -8.34 7.22
N LEU A 50 -12.75 -9.25 7.13
CA LEU A 50 -12.65 -10.22 6.04
C LEU A 50 -13.87 -11.15 6.01
N ASP A 51 -14.29 -11.67 7.16
CA ASP A 51 -15.49 -12.50 7.31
C ASP A 51 -16.74 -11.76 6.83
N THR A 52 -16.87 -10.47 7.19
CA THR A 52 -17.98 -9.62 6.75
C THR A 52 -17.98 -9.44 5.23
N ILE A 53 -16.81 -9.18 4.63
CA ILE A 53 -16.67 -9.02 3.17
C ILE A 53 -17.06 -10.31 2.45
N GLU A 54 -16.62 -11.47 2.96
CA GLU A 54 -16.94 -12.78 2.35
C GLU A 54 -18.43 -13.09 2.35
N ASN A 55 -19.13 -12.72 3.43
CA ASN A 55 -20.57 -12.92 3.54
C ASN A 55 -21.38 -11.99 2.63
N VAL A 56 -20.86 -10.80 2.32
CA VAL A 56 -21.56 -9.77 1.56
C VAL A 56 -21.28 -9.85 0.07
N SER A 57 -20.06 -10.22 -0.32
CA SER A 57 -19.65 -10.21 -1.72
C SER A 57 -18.66 -11.31 -2.08
N THR A 58 -19.01 -12.07 -3.10
CA THR A 58 -18.11 -13.06 -3.72
C THR A 58 -17.20 -12.46 -4.80
N ARG A 59 -17.31 -11.15 -5.07
CA ARG A 59 -16.61 -10.46 -6.19
C ARG A 59 -15.14 -10.18 -5.91
N PHE A 60 -14.69 -10.30 -4.66
CA PHE A 60 -13.29 -10.08 -4.29
C PHE A 60 -12.47 -11.34 -4.43
N LYS A 61 -11.28 -11.21 -5.00
CA LYS A 61 -10.32 -12.28 -5.20
C LYS A 61 -9.34 -12.30 -4.04
N ASP A 62 -8.56 -11.23 -3.91
CA ASP A 62 -7.48 -11.12 -2.97
C ASP A 62 -7.86 -10.15 -1.84
N LYS A 63 -7.45 -10.48 -0.61
CA LYS A 63 -7.66 -9.70 0.62
C LYS A 63 -6.33 -9.62 1.36
N ILE A 64 -5.75 -8.42 1.45
CA ILE A 64 -4.35 -8.26 1.78
C ILE A 64 -4.21 -7.24 2.91
N PRO A 65 -4.00 -7.69 4.16
CA PRO A 65 -3.71 -6.79 5.26
C PRO A 65 -2.30 -6.20 5.12
N ARG A 66 -2.17 -4.89 5.35
CA ARG A 66 -0.88 -4.21 5.53
C ARG A 66 -0.91 -3.32 6.75
N MET A 67 0.26 -3.05 7.30
CA MET A 67 0.40 -2.21 8.49
C MET A 67 1.38 -1.09 8.22
N ASP A 68 0.87 0.14 8.21
CA ASP A 68 1.66 1.33 7.97
C ASP A 68 1.82 2.11 9.26
N LEU A 69 3.03 2.58 9.52
CA LEU A 69 3.36 3.39 10.69
C LEU A 69 4.39 4.47 10.36
N SER A 70 4.58 5.41 11.28
CA SER A 70 5.52 6.51 11.11
C SER A 70 6.90 6.15 11.64
N GLY A 71 7.95 6.54 10.92
CA GLY A 71 9.35 6.39 11.32
C GLY A 71 10.12 7.71 11.18
N THR A 72 11.23 7.82 11.89
CA THR A 72 12.27 8.81 11.59
C THR A 72 13.62 8.10 11.49
N VAL A 73 14.46 8.54 10.57
CA VAL A 73 15.79 7.97 10.30
C VAL A 73 16.83 9.08 10.19
N ASN A 74 18.07 8.80 10.58
CA ASN A 74 19.17 9.75 10.40
C ASN A 74 19.63 9.79 8.95
N VAL A 75 20.10 10.94 8.47
CA VAL A 75 20.69 11.09 7.13
C VAL A 75 22.19 10.77 7.17
N SER A 76 22.64 9.90 6.26
CA SER A 76 24.07 9.63 6.05
C SER A 76 24.74 10.77 5.27
N LYS A 77 26.01 11.07 5.58
CA LYS A 77 26.78 12.07 4.83
C LYS A 77 26.92 11.68 3.36
N ALA A 78 27.15 10.41 3.08
CA ALA A 78 27.26 9.85 1.73
C ALA A 78 27.04 8.33 1.74
N PHE A 79 26.72 7.76 0.57
CA PHE A 79 26.51 6.31 0.39
C PHE A 79 27.68 5.42 0.80
N THR A 80 28.90 5.98 0.89
CA THR A 80 30.13 5.23 1.13
C THR A 80 30.65 5.37 2.56
N THR A 81 29.89 5.98 3.47
CA THR A 81 30.32 6.23 4.85
C THR A 81 29.23 5.88 5.85
N THR A 82 29.66 5.49 7.05
CA THR A 82 28.79 5.28 8.21
C THR A 82 28.57 6.57 9.02
N GLU A 83 29.19 7.69 8.61
CA GLU A 83 29.02 8.98 9.28
C GLU A 83 27.67 9.64 8.95
N LEU A 84 27.01 10.20 9.96
CA LEU A 84 25.71 10.86 9.86
C LEU A 84 25.85 12.40 9.81
N THR A 85 24.89 13.08 9.17
CA THR A 85 24.86 14.56 9.05
C THR A 85 24.29 15.28 10.28
N GLY A 86 23.61 14.55 11.17
CA GLY A 86 22.87 15.11 12.31
C GLY A 86 21.42 15.54 11.96
N GLU A 87 21.01 15.36 10.71
CA GLU A 87 19.64 15.58 10.24
C GLU A 87 18.82 14.28 10.36
N GLU A 88 17.53 14.42 10.65
CA GLU A 88 16.56 13.32 10.65
C GLU A 88 15.52 13.55 9.55
N GLU A 89 15.14 12.47 8.88
CA GLU A 89 14.09 12.46 7.88
C GLU A 89 12.91 11.60 8.33
N TRP A 90 11.70 12.11 8.09
CA TRP A 90 10.49 11.34 8.31
C TRP A 90 10.35 10.25 7.25
N SER A 91 9.86 9.08 7.65
CA SER A 91 9.54 7.97 6.77
C SER A 91 8.19 7.35 7.12
N MET A 92 7.54 6.80 6.10
CA MET A 92 6.45 5.86 6.22
C MET A 92 7.03 4.45 6.17
N ILE A 93 6.80 3.68 7.23
CA ILE A 93 7.17 2.26 7.27
C ILE A 93 5.94 1.46 6.87
N SER A 94 6.01 0.75 5.74
CA SER A 94 4.94 -0.14 5.27
C SER A 94 5.32 -1.59 5.51
N ALA A 95 4.60 -2.23 6.41
CA ALA A 95 4.81 -3.61 6.78
C ALA A 95 3.94 -4.52 5.90
N VAL A 96 4.61 -5.40 5.16
CA VAL A 96 4.03 -6.25 4.12
C VAL A 96 4.06 -7.71 4.56
N ASN A 97 2.98 -8.44 4.31
CA ASN A 97 2.99 -9.90 4.46
C ASN A 97 3.52 -10.53 3.16
N PHE A 98 4.84 -10.71 3.07
CA PHE A 98 5.48 -11.22 1.86
C PHE A 98 4.96 -12.60 1.47
N THR A 99 4.79 -13.50 2.44
CA THR A 99 4.30 -14.86 2.19
C THR A 99 2.91 -14.83 1.54
N LEU A 100 1.99 -14.04 2.10
CA LEU A 100 0.64 -13.91 1.55
C LEU A 100 0.65 -13.23 0.18
N GLU A 101 1.32 -12.08 0.04
CA GLU A 101 1.32 -11.33 -1.21
C GLU A 101 1.95 -12.12 -2.36
N ASN A 102 3.02 -12.88 -2.10
CA ASN A 102 3.66 -13.72 -3.12
C ASN A 102 2.76 -14.90 -3.54
N ASN A 103 2.07 -15.54 -2.58
CA ASN A 103 1.10 -16.60 -2.88
C ASN A 103 -0.05 -16.10 -3.76
N LEU A 104 -0.50 -14.86 -3.52
CA LEU A 104 -1.56 -14.21 -4.31
C LEU A 104 -1.03 -13.62 -5.63
N LYS A 105 0.30 -13.56 -5.81
CA LYS A 105 1.00 -12.87 -6.91
C LYS A 105 0.61 -11.39 -6.97
N PHE A 106 0.54 -10.74 -5.82
CA PHE A 106 0.10 -9.36 -5.68
C PHE A 106 1.25 -8.36 -5.81
N GLY A 107 1.24 -7.64 -6.94
CA GLY A 107 2.26 -6.65 -7.27
C GLY A 107 3.64 -7.26 -7.44
N SER A 108 4.65 -6.43 -7.71
CA SER A 108 6.04 -6.88 -7.82
C SER A 108 6.98 -5.76 -7.46
N PHE A 109 8.12 -6.09 -6.88
CA PHE A 109 9.21 -5.14 -6.70
C PHE A 109 9.99 -5.02 -8.00
N VAL A 110 10.49 -3.82 -8.29
CA VAL A 110 11.32 -3.56 -9.47
C VAL A 110 12.54 -2.75 -9.13
N TYR A 111 13.59 -2.91 -9.95
CA TYR A 111 14.77 -2.07 -9.88
C TYR A 111 14.47 -0.66 -10.43
N PRO A 112 14.95 0.42 -9.78
CA PRO A 112 14.68 1.80 -10.20
C PRO A 112 15.14 2.17 -11.62
N ASN A 113 16.21 1.54 -12.10
CA ASN A 113 16.89 2.02 -13.31
C ASN A 113 16.37 1.38 -14.60
N ASN A 114 15.63 0.27 -14.51
CA ASN A 114 15.28 -0.52 -15.69
C ASN A 114 13.90 -1.19 -15.61
N ASN A 115 13.14 -0.99 -14.53
CA ASN A 115 11.84 -1.61 -14.28
C ASN A 115 11.83 -3.14 -14.40
N SER A 116 13.00 -3.78 -14.34
CA SER A 116 13.09 -5.24 -14.29
C SER A 116 12.70 -5.71 -12.89
N LEU A 117 12.11 -6.91 -12.83
CA LEU A 117 11.66 -7.50 -11.58
C LEU A 117 12.85 -7.66 -10.61
N LEU A 118 12.70 -7.07 -9.43
CA LEU A 118 13.59 -7.27 -8.30
C LEU A 118 13.09 -8.51 -7.55
N ASN A 119 13.95 -9.52 -7.42
CA ASN A 119 13.62 -10.75 -6.71
C ASN A 119 13.67 -10.50 -5.19
N LEU A 120 12.57 -10.01 -4.62
CA LEU A 120 12.39 -9.77 -3.20
C LEU A 120 11.19 -10.57 -2.69
N ASP A 121 11.39 -11.88 -2.50
CA ASP A 121 10.36 -12.81 -2.04
C ASP A 121 10.13 -12.76 -0.52
N GLY A 122 10.92 -12.00 0.21
CA GLY A 122 10.82 -11.86 1.65
C GLY A 122 11.88 -10.92 2.20
N LEU A 123 11.63 -10.43 3.41
CA LEU A 123 12.62 -9.72 4.22
C LEU A 123 12.74 -10.45 5.56
N PRO A 124 13.95 -10.85 5.99
CA PRO A 124 14.14 -11.40 7.32
C PRO A 124 13.71 -10.42 8.43
N MET A 125 13.57 -10.95 9.65
CA MET A 125 13.41 -10.13 10.85
C MET A 125 14.59 -9.14 10.93
N ASP A 126 14.32 -7.90 11.31
CA ASP A 126 15.29 -6.80 11.38
C ASP A 126 15.90 -6.38 10.01
N HIS A 127 15.28 -6.74 8.89
CA HIS A 127 15.69 -6.29 7.56
C HIS A 127 14.63 -5.38 6.91
N CYS A 128 15.07 -4.52 5.99
CA CYS A 128 14.19 -3.61 5.27
C CYS A 128 14.58 -3.43 3.79
N ALA A 129 13.64 -2.91 3.01
CA ALA A 129 13.88 -2.38 1.67
C ALA A 129 13.48 -0.91 1.61
N ILE A 130 14.20 -0.09 0.84
CA ILE A 130 14.00 1.36 0.83
C ILE A 130 13.66 1.83 -0.58
N TYR A 131 12.65 2.71 -0.68
CA TYR A 131 12.31 3.35 -1.94
C TYR A 131 13.44 4.27 -2.42
N TYR A 132 13.83 4.16 -3.69
CA TYR A 132 15.05 4.78 -4.19
C TYR A 132 15.10 6.31 -4.11
N GLU A 133 14.00 7.02 -4.37
CA GLU A 133 14.02 8.49 -4.27
C GLU A 133 14.20 8.93 -2.81
N PHE A 134 13.59 8.20 -1.88
CA PHE A 134 13.85 8.43 -0.47
C PHE A 134 15.30 8.10 -0.11
N ASN A 135 15.85 7.00 -0.64
CA ASN A 135 17.24 6.64 -0.42
C ASN A 135 18.23 7.68 -0.98
N ASN A 136 17.87 8.41 -2.05
CA ASN A 136 18.69 9.52 -2.55
C ASN A 136 18.81 10.69 -1.55
N ILE A 137 17.85 10.81 -0.63
CA ILE A 137 17.84 11.81 0.45
C ILE A 137 18.68 11.30 1.62
N ILE A 138 18.39 10.09 2.13
CA ILE A 138 19.02 9.56 3.36
C ILE A 138 20.38 8.90 3.13
N ARG A 139 20.70 8.54 1.89
CA ARG A 139 22.02 8.11 1.39
C ARG A 139 22.60 6.85 2.03
N TYR A 140 21.80 5.81 2.21
CA TYR A 140 22.30 4.51 2.65
C TYR A 140 22.53 3.56 1.48
N SER A 141 23.48 2.64 1.62
CA SER A 141 23.77 1.57 0.69
C SER A 141 23.11 0.25 1.10
N VAL A 142 22.97 -0.66 0.15
CA VAL A 142 22.58 -2.05 0.45
C VAL A 142 23.62 -2.68 1.37
N ASN A 143 23.16 -3.44 2.35
CA ASN A 143 23.88 -4.01 3.50
C ASN A 143 24.28 -3.01 4.60
N ASP A 144 23.97 -1.71 4.47
CA ASP A 144 24.11 -0.80 5.59
C ASP A 144 23.08 -1.12 6.69
N THR A 145 23.40 -0.69 7.90
CA THR A 145 22.49 -0.71 9.03
C THR A 145 21.90 0.68 9.22
N ILE A 146 20.57 0.78 9.21
CA ILE A 146 19.83 2.01 9.44
C ILE A 146 19.12 1.96 10.80
N GLU A 147 19.32 2.97 11.63
CA GLU A 147 18.54 3.15 12.86
C GLU A 147 17.21 3.83 12.51
N ILE A 148 16.10 3.18 12.85
CA ILE A 148 14.75 3.68 12.62
C ILE A 148 14.04 3.84 13.96
N LYS A 149 13.60 5.06 14.24
CA LYS A 149 12.72 5.38 15.37
C LYS A 149 11.27 5.31 14.91
N MET A 150 10.65 4.16 15.14
CA MET A 150 9.27 3.85 14.75
C MET A 150 8.28 4.32 15.82
N ARG A 151 7.15 4.83 15.38
CA ARG A 151 6.07 5.34 16.24
C ARG A 151 4.72 4.81 15.77
N LEU A 152 3.96 4.31 16.72
CA LEU A 152 2.62 3.78 16.50
C LEU A 152 1.68 4.26 17.60
N ARG A 153 0.51 4.78 17.21
CA ARG A 153 -0.55 5.15 18.17
C ARG A 153 -1.69 4.13 18.11
N HIS A 154 -1.91 3.43 19.22
CA HIS A 154 -3.05 2.54 19.40
C HIS A 154 -3.92 3.03 20.56
N GLY A 155 -5.02 3.68 20.20
CA GLY A 155 -5.89 4.38 21.12
C GLY A 155 -5.17 5.47 21.91
N ASN A 156 -5.16 5.34 23.24
CA ASN A 156 -4.50 6.29 24.14
C ASN A 156 -3.00 6.00 24.34
N VAL A 157 -2.48 4.93 23.75
CA VAL A 157 -1.09 4.53 23.94
C VAL A 157 -0.27 4.89 22.71
N ASN A 158 0.82 5.64 22.93
CA ASN A 158 1.84 5.92 21.94
C ASN A 158 3.02 4.99 22.17
N TYR A 159 3.20 4.03 21.28
CA TYR A 159 4.36 3.15 21.27
C TYR A 159 5.48 3.81 20.47
N THR A 160 6.69 3.80 21.01
CA THR A 160 7.89 4.24 20.30
C THR A 160 8.98 3.22 20.51
N VAL A 161 9.57 2.76 19.43
CA VAL A 161 10.69 1.80 19.44
C VAL A 161 11.77 2.32 18.52
N THR A 162 13.02 2.17 18.93
CA THR A 162 14.18 2.45 18.08
C THR A 162 14.88 1.13 17.78
N LYS A 163 15.09 0.84 16.50
CA LYS A 163 15.63 -0.43 16.03
C LYS A 163 16.59 -0.21 14.87
N ASN A 164 17.62 -1.05 14.83
CA ASN A 164 18.57 -1.10 13.74
C ASN A 164 18.10 -2.15 12.74
N LEU A 165 17.99 -1.79 11.47
CA LEU A 165 17.59 -2.70 10.40
C LEU A 165 18.67 -2.76 9.33
N THR A 166 18.88 -3.93 8.74
CA THR A 166 19.78 -4.10 7.59
C THR A 166 19.02 -3.86 6.29
N ILE A 167 19.62 -3.10 5.38
CA ILE A 167 19.03 -2.75 4.10
C ILE A 167 19.34 -3.85 3.08
N ASP A 168 18.34 -4.64 2.70
CA ASP A 168 18.51 -5.72 1.71
C ASP A 168 18.39 -5.23 0.28
N ALA A 169 17.54 -4.22 0.06
CA ALA A 169 17.25 -3.77 -1.29
C ALA A 169 16.85 -2.29 -1.36
N ILE A 170 17.21 -1.67 -2.48
CA ILE A 170 16.68 -0.40 -2.92
C ILE A 170 15.75 -0.66 -4.11
N PHE A 171 14.51 -0.22 -4.03
CA PHE A 171 13.46 -0.58 -4.98
C PHE A 171 12.72 0.67 -5.51
N ASP A 172 11.96 0.48 -6.58
CA ASP A 172 10.96 1.43 -7.05
C ASP A 172 9.56 0.90 -6.74
N PHE A 173 8.68 1.79 -6.24
CA PHE A 173 7.33 1.45 -5.79
C PHE A 173 6.40 1.00 -6.93
N ASN A 174 6.77 1.30 -8.19
CA ASN A 174 6.04 0.93 -9.38
C ASN A 174 5.62 -0.55 -9.35
N LEU A 175 4.41 -0.85 -9.84
CA LEU A 175 3.77 -2.19 -9.84
C LEU A 175 3.31 -2.72 -8.47
N LYS A 176 3.63 -2.09 -7.33
CA LYS A 176 3.25 -2.60 -6.00
C LYS A 176 2.54 -1.60 -5.09
N TRP A 177 2.80 -0.30 -5.25
CA TRP A 177 2.03 0.76 -4.60
C TRP A 177 1.39 1.70 -5.63
N PRO A 178 0.29 2.39 -5.28
CA PRO A 178 -0.30 3.39 -6.17
C PRO A 178 0.62 4.60 -6.33
N ASN A 179 0.46 5.35 -7.42
CA ASN A 179 1.34 6.47 -7.79
C ASN A 179 1.35 7.64 -6.78
N ASP A 180 0.38 7.72 -5.87
CA ASP A 180 0.41 8.70 -4.76
C ASP A 180 1.48 8.38 -3.70
N TYR A 181 2.16 7.23 -3.80
CA TYR A 181 3.35 6.89 -3.00
C TYR A 181 4.65 7.48 -3.56
N ARG A 182 4.66 8.04 -4.78
CA ARG A 182 5.87 8.63 -5.38
C ARG A 182 6.56 9.65 -4.48
N ASN A 183 5.77 10.48 -3.80
CA ASN A 183 6.30 11.51 -2.90
C ASN A 183 6.34 11.07 -1.44
N ARG A 184 6.18 9.76 -1.15
CA ARG A 184 6.24 9.23 0.21
C ARG A 184 7.62 8.64 0.47
N HIS A 185 8.20 9.03 1.59
CA HIS A 185 9.46 8.48 2.10
C HIS A 185 9.25 7.05 2.59
N LEU A 186 9.25 6.07 1.69
CA LEU A 186 8.83 4.69 1.97
C LEU A 186 9.99 3.79 2.37
N ILE A 187 9.83 3.09 3.50
CA ILE A 187 10.61 1.92 3.90
C ILE A 187 9.66 0.74 4.05
N VAL A 188 10.06 -0.42 3.55
CA VAL A 188 9.30 -1.67 3.60
C VAL A 188 9.97 -2.65 4.54
N VAL A 189 9.16 -3.33 5.35
CA VAL A 189 9.58 -4.41 6.25
C VAL A 189 8.59 -5.57 6.16
N ASP A 190 8.97 -6.75 6.65
CA ASP A 190 8.00 -7.81 6.86
C ASP A 190 7.03 -7.46 8.01
N ILE A 191 5.75 -7.80 7.85
CA ILE A 191 4.72 -7.49 8.86
C ILE A 191 5.00 -8.14 10.22
N ASN A 192 5.64 -9.31 10.24
CA ASN A 192 6.01 -9.98 11.48
C ASN A 192 7.07 -9.21 12.26
N THR A 193 7.91 -8.43 11.58
CA THR A 193 8.89 -7.53 12.23
C THR A 193 8.17 -6.50 13.09
N ILE A 194 7.09 -5.91 12.58
CA ILE A 194 6.31 -4.93 13.34
C ILE A 194 5.54 -5.58 14.49
N TYR A 195 4.95 -6.76 14.28
CA TYR A 195 4.32 -7.52 15.36
C TYR A 195 5.31 -7.82 16.49
N GLN A 196 6.53 -8.24 16.15
CA GLN A 196 7.56 -8.52 17.14
C GLN A 196 8.00 -7.27 17.90
N TYR A 197 8.16 -6.14 17.22
CA TYR A 197 8.63 -4.90 17.84
C TYR A 197 7.61 -4.24 18.77
N PHE A 198 6.34 -4.25 18.38
CA PHE A 198 5.27 -3.56 19.13
C PHE A 198 4.49 -4.48 20.07
N GLY A 199 4.71 -5.80 19.97
CA GLY A 199 4.09 -6.81 20.84
C GLY A 199 3.20 -7.75 20.04
N TYR A 200 3.64 -8.99 19.89
CA TYR A 200 2.98 -9.97 19.04
C TYR A 200 1.55 -10.26 19.50
N GLU A 201 1.33 -10.40 20.81
CA GLU A 201 0.01 -10.69 21.37
C GLU A 201 -1.02 -9.57 21.10
N GLU A 202 -0.58 -8.32 21.05
CA GLU A 202 -1.48 -7.18 20.86
C GLU A 202 -1.74 -6.90 19.36
N PHE A 203 -0.70 -7.00 18.54
CA PHE A 203 -0.75 -6.55 17.15
C PHE A 203 -0.88 -7.67 16.11
N SER A 204 -0.59 -8.93 16.45
CA SER A 204 -0.82 -10.03 15.52
C SER A 204 -2.31 -10.11 15.16
N GLY A 205 -2.60 -10.23 13.86
CA GLY A 205 -3.98 -10.18 13.35
C GLY A 205 -4.56 -8.77 13.21
N ARG A 206 -3.76 -7.71 13.45
CA ARG A 206 -4.14 -6.33 13.19
C ARG A 206 -3.44 -5.75 11.96
N CYS A 207 -4.11 -4.80 11.33
CA CYS A 207 -3.60 -4.03 10.19
C CYS A 207 -4.06 -2.57 10.30
N SER A 208 -3.44 -1.68 9.54
CA SER A 208 -3.94 -0.32 9.33
C SER A 208 -4.78 -0.21 8.04
N GLN A 209 -4.61 -1.15 7.13
CA GLN A 209 -5.33 -1.20 5.86
C GLN A 209 -5.57 -2.63 5.39
N ILE A 210 -6.69 -2.85 4.72
CA ILE A 210 -6.98 -4.07 3.95
C ILE A 210 -7.13 -3.69 2.49
N ILE A 211 -6.24 -4.20 1.64
CA ILE A 211 -6.30 -4.04 0.20
C ILE A 211 -7.15 -5.17 -0.38
N LEU A 212 -8.04 -4.83 -1.30
CA LEU A 212 -8.92 -5.76 -1.98
C LEU A 212 -8.70 -5.71 -3.49
N THR A 213 -8.77 -6.87 -4.14
CA THR A 213 -8.81 -6.97 -5.61
C THR A 213 -10.09 -7.67 -6.08
N PHE A 214 -10.56 -7.32 -7.28
CA PHE A 214 -11.72 -7.98 -7.89
C PHE A 214 -11.34 -9.24 -8.66
N LYS A 215 -12.19 -10.28 -8.60
CA LYS A 215 -12.04 -11.51 -9.40
C LYS A 215 -12.09 -11.26 -10.90
N GLU A 216 -12.93 -10.32 -11.32
CA GLU A 216 -13.18 -10.01 -12.72
C GLU A 216 -12.87 -8.55 -13.04
N GLY A 217 -11.68 -8.07 -12.65
CA GLY A 217 -11.29 -6.66 -12.87
C GLY A 217 -11.51 -6.20 -14.33
N ARG A 218 -11.23 -7.06 -15.32
CA ARG A 218 -11.44 -6.76 -16.75
C ARG A 218 -12.91 -6.66 -17.18
N SER A 219 -13.85 -7.30 -16.47
CA SER A 219 -15.29 -7.14 -16.76
C SER A 219 -15.90 -5.95 -16.03
N ILE A 220 -15.27 -5.54 -14.92
CA ILE A 220 -15.72 -4.41 -14.09
C ILE A 220 -15.22 -3.08 -14.65
N TYR A 221 -13.97 -3.02 -15.10
CA TYR A 221 -13.37 -1.83 -15.69
C TYR A 221 -13.50 -1.85 -17.21
N ASP A 222 -14.56 -1.22 -17.71
CA ASP A 222 -14.82 -1.03 -19.13
C ASP A 222 -14.69 0.45 -19.51
N ILE A 223 -13.67 0.76 -20.32
CA ILE A 223 -13.40 2.12 -20.78
C ILE A 223 -14.43 2.63 -21.80
N SER A 224 -15.16 1.73 -22.45
CA SER A 224 -16.21 2.10 -23.40
C SER A 224 -17.50 2.50 -22.68
N ASN A 225 -17.63 2.11 -21.40
CA ASN A 225 -18.75 2.46 -20.53
C ASN A 225 -18.26 2.93 -19.15
N LEU A 226 -17.63 4.10 -19.13
CA LEU A 226 -17.03 4.68 -17.93
C LEU A 226 -18.05 4.93 -16.80
N GLU A 227 -19.23 5.48 -17.14
CA GLU A 227 -20.28 5.73 -16.14
C GLU A 227 -20.84 4.42 -15.56
N GLY A 228 -21.02 3.39 -16.40
CA GLY A 228 -21.38 2.05 -15.96
C GLY A 228 -20.32 1.42 -15.05
N THR A 229 -19.04 1.57 -15.39
CA THR A 229 -17.90 1.15 -14.57
C THR A 229 -17.92 1.84 -13.20
N LYS A 230 -18.03 3.18 -13.18
CA LYS A 230 -18.10 3.97 -11.94
C LYS A 230 -19.27 3.55 -11.06
N SER A 231 -20.46 3.39 -11.64
CA SER A 231 -21.66 2.97 -10.93
C SER A 231 -21.47 1.57 -10.32
N THR A 232 -20.95 0.62 -11.10
CA THR A 232 -20.72 -0.76 -10.67
C THR A 232 -19.71 -0.84 -9.52
N VAL A 233 -18.55 -0.19 -9.67
CA VAL A 233 -17.50 -0.20 -8.63
C VAL A 233 -18.02 0.46 -7.34
N LYS A 234 -18.71 1.59 -7.45
CA LYS A 234 -19.31 2.28 -6.29
C LYS A 234 -20.40 1.46 -5.62
N ALA A 235 -21.22 0.73 -6.37
CA ALA A 235 -22.24 -0.15 -5.81
C ALA A 235 -21.60 -1.27 -4.97
N ILE A 236 -20.59 -1.95 -5.52
CA ILE A 236 -19.86 -3.02 -4.79
C ILE A 236 -19.21 -2.45 -3.52
N ALA A 237 -18.57 -1.28 -3.62
CA ALA A 237 -17.95 -0.63 -2.47
C ALA A 237 -18.99 -0.19 -1.43
N SER A 238 -20.16 0.29 -1.86
CA SER A 238 -21.26 0.69 -0.98
C SER A 238 -21.81 -0.49 -0.20
N ASP A 239 -22.02 -1.65 -0.84
CA ASP A 239 -22.52 -2.85 -0.17
C ASP A 239 -21.59 -3.27 0.98
N ILE A 240 -20.28 -3.24 0.75
CA ILE A 240 -19.28 -3.50 1.80
C ILE A 240 -19.30 -2.41 2.85
N GLN A 241 -19.27 -1.13 2.44
CA GLN A 241 -19.18 0.00 3.35
C GLN A 241 -20.35 0.01 4.34
N VAL A 242 -21.55 -0.34 3.87
CA VAL A 242 -22.74 -0.52 4.72
C VAL A 242 -22.53 -1.67 5.71
N ALA A 243 -21.98 -2.79 5.26
CA ALA A 243 -21.79 -3.97 6.09
C ALA A 243 -20.67 -3.83 7.14
N ILE A 244 -19.53 -3.24 6.78
CA ILE A 244 -18.40 -3.05 7.71
C ILE A 244 -18.60 -1.85 8.64
N GLY A 245 -19.47 -0.91 8.25
CA GLY A 245 -19.83 0.26 9.05
C GLY A 245 -19.35 1.58 8.44
N ILE A 246 -20.31 2.44 8.06
CA ILE A 246 -20.07 3.75 7.41
C ILE A 246 -19.34 4.73 8.34
N LYS A 247 -19.49 4.61 9.66
CA LYS A 247 -18.88 5.53 10.64
C LYS A 247 -17.53 5.03 11.14
N GLU A 248 -17.26 3.75 10.94
CA GLU A 248 -16.14 3.01 11.47
C GLU A 248 -14.98 3.00 10.47
N TYR A 249 -15.28 2.69 9.20
CA TYR A 249 -14.29 2.50 8.14
C TYR A 249 -14.52 3.41 6.95
N ASN A 250 -13.44 3.66 6.22
CA ASN A 250 -13.43 4.32 4.93
C ASN A 250 -13.03 3.32 3.84
N ILE A 251 -13.61 3.45 2.66
CA ILE A 251 -13.21 2.68 1.47
C ILE A 251 -12.71 3.65 0.40
N ASP A 252 -11.41 3.54 0.10
CA ASP A 252 -10.80 4.23 -1.04
C ASP A 252 -10.80 3.31 -2.28
N LEU A 253 -10.92 3.89 -3.46
CA LEU A 253 -11.02 3.16 -4.74
C LEU A 253 -9.91 3.60 -5.71
N PRO A 254 -8.67 3.10 -5.57
CA PRO A 254 -7.51 3.62 -6.28
C PRO A 254 -7.63 3.56 -7.81
N LYS A 255 -7.99 2.41 -8.39
CA LYS A 255 -8.20 2.30 -9.85
C LYS A 255 -9.31 3.22 -10.36
N LEU A 256 -10.38 3.40 -9.58
CA LEU A 256 -11.47 4.31 -9.94
C LEU A 256 -11.02 5.79 -9.92
N ARG A 257 -10.14 6.15 -8.98
CA ARG A 257 -9.53 7.50 -8.92
C ARG A 257 -8.63 7.75 -10.14
N VAL A 258 -7.81 6.78 -10.53
CA VAL A 258 -6.97 6.88 -11.74
C VAL A 258 -7.86 7.02 -12.99
N LEU A 259 -8.95 6.25 -13.08
CA LEU A 259 -9.94 6.36 -14.15
C LEU A 259 -10.48 7.79 -14.27
N GLY A 260 -10.93 8.37 -13.15
CA GLY A 260 -11.46 9.75 -13.13
C GLY A 260 -10.42 10.81 -13.52
N ASN A 261 -9.16 10.64 -13.11
CA ASN A 261 -8.08 11.57 -13.47
C ASN A 261 -7.75 11.49 -14.96
N ALA A 262 -7.72 10.30 -15.54
CA ALA A 262 -7.42 10.09 -16.95
C ALA A 262 -8.54 10.64 -17.87
N GLU A 263 -9.80 10.58 -17.44
CA GLU A 263 -10.90 11.28 -18.13
C GLU A 263 -10.64 12.80 -18.20
N PHE A 264 -10.28 13.41 -17.08
CA PHE A 264 -10.03 14.86 -17.03
C PHE A 264 -8.88 15.29 -17.96
N VAL A 265 -7.81 14.51 -18.03
CA VAL A 265 -6.68 14.76 -18.95
C VAL A 265 -7.10 14.60 -20.41
N SER A 266 -7.93 13.60 -20.74
CA SER A 266 -8.42 13.40 -22.11
C SER A 266 -9.31 14.55 -22.60
N VAL A 267 -10.06 15.20 -21.71
CA VAL A 267 -10.89 16.37 -22.04
C VAL A 267 -10.06 17.63 -22.25
N LEU A 268 -8.89 17.75 -21.61
CA LEU A 268 -7.98 18.91 -21.75
C LEU A 268 -7.11 18.87 -23.01
N ILE A 269 -6.95 17.72 -23.64
CA ILE A 269 -6.13 17.54 -24.86
C ILE A 269 -6.98 17.70 -26.15
N VAL A 270 -8.31 17.85 -26.03
CA VAL A 270 -9.23 18.10 -27.15
C VAL A 270 -9.46 19.59 -27.36
#